data_AF-A0A7D9L576-F1
#
_entry.id   AF-A0A7D9L576-F1
#
_cell.length_a   1.000
_cell.length_b   1.000
_cell.length_c   1.000
_cell.angle_alpha   90.00
_cell.angle_beta   90.00
_cell.angle_gamma   90.00
#
_symmetry.space_group_name_H-M   'P 1'
#
loop_
_entity.id
_entity.type
_entity.pdbx_description
1 polymer ?
#
loop_
_entity_poly.entity_id
_entity_poly.type
_entity_poly.pdbx_seq_one_letter_code
_entity_poly.pdbx_strand_id
1 'polypeptide(L)'
;MLDIQNEIEQADLEAQIIDYDECPDACNVQPPTGKLDPNPKEGVQMDTKGPLCTSIVRPKQSTENNMMETRSSINLGRTENQIPPIRPMLLPDTIVSNESSAGLNVKNDHNDLQQLAMTIRQGFVLPKPDLPKCDGNPLNYWGFIRSFENTIERNTFNENENLMYLLQYCTGEANKVIRSCAMMDPAEGYKAARKLLKERCGHPYKIAMSCIRNVINGVQIKASDSAGQLAFADQLMECETILDAIGYLDEVNSSDKLRRVVERLPYHMKSKWLERAQELL
;
A
#
# COMPACT_ATOMS: atom_id res chain seq x y z
N MET A 1 2.66 -24.93 -34.92
CA MET A 1 4.04 -24.91 -35.50
C MET A 1 4.62 -23.51 -35.65
N LEU A 2 4.08 -22.49 -34.96
CA LEU A 2 4.79 -21.23 -34.70
C LEU A 2 5.09 -21.00 -33.21
N ASP A 3 4.51 -21.79 -32.29
CA ASP A 3 4.73 -21.61 -30.84
C ASP A 3 5.98 -22.33 -30.29
N ILE A 4 6.51 -23.33 -31.00
CA ILE A 4 7.68 -24.10 -30.52
C ILE A 4 9.00 -23.38 -30.83
N GLN A 5 9.06 -22.54 -31.87
CA GLN A 5 10.27 -21.80 -32.21
C GLN A 5 10.51 -20.60 -31.28
N ASN A 6 9.44 -20.05 -30.69
CA ASN A 6 9.52 -18.89 -29.80
C ASN A 6 9.97 -19.27 -28.37
N GLU A 7 9.67 -20.50 -27.93
CA GLU A 7 10.14 -21.05 -26.64
C GLU A 7 11.64 -21.37 -26.62
N ILE A 8 12.26 -21.65 -27.78
CA ILE A 8 13.70 -21.89 -27.88
C ILE A 8 14.49 -20.57 -27.80
N GLU A 9 13.94 -19.47 -28.33
CA GLU A 9 14.61 -18.16 -28.32
C GLU A 9 14.49 -17.46 -26.95
N GLN A 10 13.46 -17.78 -26.15
CA GLN A 10 13.28 -17.27 -24.80
C GLN A 10 14.16 -17.97 -23.76
N ALA A 11 14.56 -19.23 -24.01
CA ALA A 11 15.48 -19.97 -23.15
C ALA A 11 16.94 -19.50 -23.26
N ASP A 12 17.33 -18.88 -24.38
CA ASP A 12 18.71 -18.40 -24.62
C ASP A 12 18.98 -17.02 -23.98
N LEU A 13 17.94 -16.24 -23.65
CA LEU A 13 18.07 -14.94 -22.97
C LEU A 13 18.16 -15.05 -21.43
N GLU A 14 17.69 -16.14 -20.83
CA GLU A 14 17.78 -16.34 -19.35
C GLU A 14 19.15 -16.87 -18.89
N ALA A 15 20.07 -17.18 -19.81
CA ALA A 15 21.42 -17.65 -19.50
C ALA A 15 22.46 -16.54 -19.28
N GLN A 16 22.09 -15.24 -19.33
CA GLN A 16 23.03 -14.12 -19.23
C GLN A 16 22.89 -13.20 -18.00
N ILE A 17 22.11 -13.57 -16.96
CA ILE A 17 22.05 -12.78 -15.72
C ILE A 17 22.07 -13.70 -14.49
N ILE A 18 23.22 -14.35 -14.25
CA ILE A 18 23.64 -14.77 -12.91
C ILE A 18 25.11 -14.35 -12.78
N ASP A 19 25.33 -13.12 -12.32
CA ASP A 19 26.60 -12.68 -11.73
C ASP A 19 26.25 -11.93 -10.45
N TYR A 20 26.30 -12.64 -9.33
CA TYR A 20 26.50 -12.03 -8.02
C TYR A 20 27.40 -12.95 -7.18
N ASP A 21 28.45 -12.30 -6.70
CA ASP A 21 29.31 -12.61 -5.55
C ASP A 21 30.44 -13.62 -5.70
N GLU A 22 31.62 -13.06 -6.00
CA GLU A 22 32.90 -13.57 -5.50
C GLU A 22 33.74 -12.41 -4.95
N CYS A 23 34.01 -12.43 -3.64
CA CYS A 23 35.12 -11.70 -3.01
C CYS A 23 35.60 -12.52 -1.80
N PRO A 24 36.86 -13.01 -1.78
CA PRO A 24 37.43 -13.78 -0.68
C PRO A 24 38.13 -12.86 0.32
N ASP A 25 38.07 -13.19 1.61
CA ASP A 25 39.29 -13.45 2.39
C ASP A 25 38.99 -13.92 3.82
N ALA A 26 39.76 -14.92 4.25
CA ALA A 26 39.67 -15.60 5.53
C ALA A 26 40.87 -15.23 6.43
N CYS A 27 40.63 -15.09 7.74
CA CYS A 27 41.65 -15.28 8.78
C CYS A 27 41.05 -16.03 9.99
N ASN A 28 41.11 -17.36 9.88
CA ASN A 28 41.41 -18.41 10.86
C ASN A 28 41.67 -18.03 12.34
N VAL A 29 41.01 -18.71 13.30
CA VAL A 29 41.63 -19.42 14.47
C VAL A 29 40.64 -20.49 15.02
N GLN A 30 41.16 -21.70 15.27
CA GLN A 30 40.51 -22.95 15.70
C GLN A 30 40.07 -23.02 17.19
N PRO A 31 39.19 -23.98 17.59
CA PRO A 31 38.89 -24.31 18.99
C PRO A 31 39.65 -25.57 19.47
N PRO A 32 39.95 -25.73 20.78
CA PRO A 32 40.50 -26.97 21.30
C PRO A 32 39.44 -27.96 21.82
N THR A 33 39.84 -29.21 21.67
CA THR A 33 39.21 -30.53 21.83
C THR A 33 39.06 -31.09 23.25
N GLY A 34 38.04 -31.95 23.43
CA GLY A 34 38.08 -33.23 24.18
C GLY A 34 37.57 -33.21 25.64
N LYS A 35 36.93 -34.24 26.22
CA LYS A 35 36.51 -35.61 25.82
C LYS A 35 35.56 -36.17 26.92
N LEU A 36 34.51 -36.89 26.49
CA LEU A 36 33.93 -38.19 26.97
C LEU A 36 33.35 -38.39 28.40
N ASP A 37 32.14 -38.98 28.38
CA ASP A 37 31.18 -39.54 29.37
C ASP A 37 31.73 -40.58 30.40
N PRO A 38 30.99 -41.14 31.41
CA PRO A 38 29.52 -41.32 31.52
C PRO A 38 28.81 -41.24 32.92
N ASN A 39 27.47 -41.22 32.86
CA ASN A 39 26.35 -41.49 33.82
C ASN A 39 26.65 -42.61 34.89
N PRO A 40 25.88 -42.89 36.00
CA PRO A 40 24.50 -42.45 36.34
C PRO A 40 24.03 -42.38 37.84
N LYS A 41 22.75 -41.99 38.04
CA LYS A 41 21.77 -42.33 39.12
C LYS A 41 21.65 -41.51 40.43
N GLU A 42 20.35 -41.35 40.81
CA GLU A 42 19.75 -41.10 42.16
C GLU A 42 19.99 -39.72 42.80
N GLY A 43 19.05 -39.00 43.43
CA GLY A 43 17.64 -39.17 43.82
C GLY A 43 17.27 -38.04 44.82
N VAL A 44 15.97 -37.82 45.05
CA VAL A 44 15.36 -37.24 46.30
C VAL A 44 15.64 -35.73 46.58
N GLN A 45 14.70 -34.78 46.40
CA GLN A 45 13.52 -34.39 47.20
C GLN A 45 13.74 -33.10 48.01
N MET A 46 12.60 -32.43 48.27
CA MET A 46 12.33 -31.06 48.66
C MET A 46 12.73 -30.64 50.09
N ASP A 47 12.48 -29.34 50.35
CA ASP A 47 12.20 -28.68 51.65
C ASP A 47 13.44 -28.03 52.30
N THR A 48 13.48 -26.80 52.82
CA THR A 48 12.48 -26.01 53.57
C THR A 48 12.99 -24.56 53.81
N LYS A 49 12.05 -23.61 53.94
CA LYS A 49 11.96 -22.45 54.88
C LYS A 49 13.04 -21.32 54.90
N GLY A 50 12.56 -20.06 54.86
CA GLY A 50 13.32 -18.79 55.01
C GLY A 50 13.80 -18.48 56.45
N PRO A 51 13.95 -17.22 56.93
CA PRO A 51 13.74 -15.88 56.30
C PRO A 51 14.85 -14.81 56.61
N LEU A 52 14.65 -13.60 56.05
CA LEU A 52 14.99 -12.22 56.52
C LEU A 52 16.38 -11.89 57.17
N CYS A 53 17.12 -10.92 56.60
CA CYS A 53 17.44 -9.60 57.20
C CYS A 53 18.61 -8.81 56.55
N THR A 54 18.28 -7.60 56.07
CA THR A 54 18.93 -6.27 56.24
C THR A 54 20.43 -5.96 56.01
N SER A 55 20.59 -4.76 55.43
CA SER A 55 21.65 -3.73 55.60
C SER A 55 22.84 -3.78 54.63
N ILE A 56 22.90 -2.89 53.64
CA ILE A 56 23.48 -1.51 53.67
C ILE A 56 25.01 -1.54 53.75
N VAL A 57 25.69 -0.98 52.74
CA VAL A 57 26.67 0.14 52.82
C VAL A 57 27.28 0.42 51.43
N ARG A 58 27.24 1.69 51.01
CA ARG A 58 28.00 2.31 49.89
C ARG A 58 29.38 2.81 50.36
N PRO A 59 30.29 3.12 49.43
CA PRO A 59 30.91 4.46 49.39
C PRO A 59 30.78 5.10 47.98
N LYS A 60 30.25 6.33 47.78
CA LYS A 60 30.86 7.70 47.78
C LYS A 60 32.03 7.82 46.77
N GLN A 61 32.07 8.63 45.69
CA GLN A 61 31.68 10.02 45.28
C GLN A 61 32.92 10.89 44.95
N SER A 62 32.72 11.92 44.10
CA SER A 62 33.61 12.99 43.56
C SER A 62 34.36 12.63 42.27
N THR A 63 34.43 13.47 41.22
CA THR A 63 34.50 14.95 41.20
C THR A 63 33.87 15.55 39.92
N GLU A 64 33.45 16.81 40.07
CA GLU A 64 32.73 17.71 39.16
C GLU A 64 33.44 18.06 37.84
N ASN A 65 32.66 18.41 36.81
CA ASN A 65 32.79 19.67 36.08
C ASN A 65 31.47 20.04 35.38
N ASN A 66 30.97 21.23 35.70
CA ASN A 66 29.80 21.89 35.09
C ASN A 66 30.14 22.47 33.71
N MET A 67 29.19 22.39 32.77
CA MET A 67 28.82 23.52 31.89
C MET A 67 27.36 23.36 31.42
N MET A 68 26.54 24.31 31.86
CA MET A 68 25.21 24.72 31.35
C MET A 68 25.28 24.93 29.83
N GLU A 69 24.34 24.49 28.99
CA GLU A 69 23.02 25.06 28.64
C GLU A 69 22.64 24.37 27.31
N THR A 70 21.42 24.10 26.83
CA THR A 70 20.04 24.55 27.09
C THR A 70 19.09 23.43 26.65
N ARG A 71 17.94 23.34 27.31
CA ARG A 71 16.83 22.43 27.00
C ARG A 71 16.03 22.95 25.80
N SER A 72 15.59 22.07 24.91
CA SER A 72 14.33 22.26 24.18
C SER A 72 13.57 20.95 24.09
N SER A 73 12.53 20.86 24.93
CA SER A 73 11.50 19.84 24.87
C SER A 73 10.57 20.15 23.69
N ILE A 74 10.44 19.24 22.73
CA ILE A 74 9.39 19.37 21.71
C ILE A 74 8.14 18.69 22.25
N ASN A 75 7.15 19.51 22.61
CA ASN A 75 5.87 19.07 23.12
C ASN A 75 5.10 18.28 22.06
N LEU A 76 4.62 17.09 22.46
CA LEU A 76 3.63 16.30 21.73
C LEU A 76 2.25 16.95 21.91
N GLY A 77 1.98 17.98 21.11
CA GLY A 77 0.69 18.67 21.07
C GLY A 77 -0.25 18.02 20.05
N ARG A 78 -1.18 17.20 20.53
CA ARG A 78 -2.40 16.80 19.84
C ARG A 78 -3.21 18.06 19.52
N THR A 79 -3.39 18.37 18.24
CA THR A 79 -4.38 19.36 17.79
C THR A 79 -5.32 18.70 16.79
N GLU A 80 -6.59 19.06 16.95
CA GLU A 80 -7.76 18.51 16.30
C GLU A 80 -7.72 18.67 14.78
N ASN A 81 -8.46 17.79 14.11
CA ASN A 81 -8.75 17.82 12.68
C ASN A 81 -9.18 19.22 12.21
N GLN A 82 -8.26 19.96 11.61
CA GLN A 82 -8.61 21.05 10.71
C GLN A 82 -8.23 20.60 9.31
N ILE A 83 -9.25 20.49 8.46
CA ILE A 83 -9.09 20.43 7.01
C ILE A 83 -8.24 21.65 6.62
N PRO A 84 -7.08 21.50 5.96
CA PRO A 84 -6.36 22.68 5.48
C PRO A 84 -7.27 23.43 4.50
N PRO A 85 -7.39 24.76 4.60
CA PRO A 85 -8.32 25.51 3.77
C PRO A 85 -7.94 25.29 2.31
N ILE A 86 -8.92 24.87 1.50
CA ILE A 86 -8.84 24.96 0.05
C ILE A 86 -8.57 26.43 -0.26
N ARG A 87 -7.37 26.74 -0.75
CA ARG A 87 -7.03 28.11 -1.14
C ARG A 87 -7.96 28.48 -2.30
N PRO A 88 -8.86 29.47 -2.15
CA PRO A 88 -9.60 29.95 -3.31
C PRO A 88 -8.58 30.60 -4.26
N MET A 89 -8.59 30.18 -5.52
CA MET A 89 -7.96 30.96 -6.57
C MET A 89 -8.63 32.33 -6.57
N LEU A 90 -7.88 33.39 -6.22
CA LEU A 90 -8.36 34.75 -6.43
C LEU A 90 -8.50 34.98 -7.93
N LEU A 91 -9.72 35.29 -8.38
CA LEU A 91 -9.95 35.96 -9.65
C LEU A 91 -9.28 37.35 -9.59
N PRO A 92 -8.55 37.79 -10.62
CA PRO A 92 -8.09 39.17 -10.69
C PRO A 92 -9.30 40.09 -10.84
N ASP A 93 -9.37 41.10 -9.96
CA ASP A 93 -10.37 42.16 -10.01
C ASP A 93 -10.38 42.82 -11.39
N THR A 94 -11.57 42.92 -11.97
CA THR A 94 -11.81 43.65 -13.21
C THR A 94 -11.47 45.13 -13.01
N ILE A 95 -10.34 45.58 -13.57
CA ILE A 95 -10.08 47.00 -13.79
C ILE A 95 -10.77 47.40 -15.09
N VAL A 96 -11.84 48.19 -14.96
CA VAL A 96 -12.47 48.89 -16.07
C VAL A 96 -11.62 50.12 -16.42
N SER A 97 -11.24 50.17 -17.71
CA SER A 97 -10.91 51.30 -18.58
C SER A 97 -9.87 52.34 -18.13
N ASN A 98 -8.80 52.45 -18.91
CA ASN A 98 -8.63 53.64 -19.75
C ASN A 98 -7.71 53.40 -20.95
N GLU A 99 -8.08 54.05 -22.06
CA GLU A 99 -7.54 53.85 -23.41
C GLU A 99 -6.20 54.56 -23.62
N SER A 100 -5.26 53.93 -24.32
CA SER A 100 -4.14 54.59 -25.01
C SER A 100 -3.57 53.67 -26.08
N SER A 101 -3.65 54.14 -27.33
CA SER A 101 -3.29 53.45 -28.57
C SER A 101 -1.79 53.12 -28.69
N ALA A 102 -1.47 51.86 -28.95
CA ALA A 102 -0.38 51.46 -29.83
C ALA A 102 -0.70 50.06 -30.37
N GLY A 103 -0.82 49.94 -31.69
CA GLY A 103 -1.29 48.73 -32.35
C GLY A 103 -0.38 47.54 -32.09
N LEU A 104 -0.89 46.56 -31.35
CA LEU A 104 -0.44 45.18 -31.44
C LEU A 104 -1.39 44.48 -32.41
N ASN A 105 -0.83 43.86 -33.43
CA ASN A 105 -1.54 43.11 -34.47
C ASN A 105 -2.20 41.87 -33.84
N VAL A 106 -3.39 42.04 -33.25
CA VAL A 106 -4.25 40.96 -32.74
C VAL A 106 -4.90 40.27 -33.95
N LYS A 107 -4.14 39.37 -34.58
CA LYS A 107 -4.65 38.47 -35.62
C LYS A 107 -4.23 37.05 -35.28
N ASN A 108 -4.91 36.46 -34.29
CA ASN A 108 -5.26 35.03 -34.18
C ASN A 108 -5.98 34.64 -32.87
N ASP A 109 -6.16 35.56 -31.93
CA ASP A 109 -6.49 35.21 -30.52
C ASP A 109 -7.96 34.84 -30.22
N HIS A 110 -8.89 34.96 -31.18
CA HIS A 110 -10.30 34.69 -30.87
C HIS A 110 -10.58 33.20 -30.67
N ASN A 111 -9.95 32.32 -31.45
CA ASN A 111 -10.11 30.88 -31.29
C ASN A 111 -9.37 30.38 -30.05
N ASP A 112 -8.17 30.90 -29.78
CA ASP A 112 -7.36 30.50 -28.62
C ASP A 112 -8.00 30.95 -27.30
N LEU A 113 -8.56 32.17 -27.25
CA LEU A 113 -9.29 32.66 -26.08
C LEU A 113 -10.61 31.88 -25.88
N GLN A 114 -11.30 31.51 -26.96
CA GLN A 114 -12.49 30.65 -26.88
C GLN A 114 -12.13 29.24 -26.40
N GLN A 115 -11.04 28.65 -26.88
CA GLN A 115 -10.56 27.35 -26.42
C GLN A 115 -10.15 27.39 -24.95
N LEU A 116 -9.41 28.42 -24.54
CA LEU A 116 -9.06 28.65 -23.13
C LEU A 116 -10.33 28.78 -22.26
N ALA A 117 -11.31 29.58 -22.70
CA ALA A 117 -12.58 29.72 -21.99
C ALA A 117 -13.37 28.40 -21.92
N MET A 118 -13.36 27.58 -22.98
CA MET A 118 -13.98 26.26 -22.96
C MET A 118 -13.28 25.30 -22.00
N THR A 119 -11.94 25.25 -22.00
CA THR A 119 -11.14 24.43 -21.09
C THR A 119 -11.35 24.83 -19.63
N ILE A 120 -11.33 26.14 -19.34
CA ILE A 120 -11.62 26.67 -17.99
C ILE A 120 -13.04 26.25 -17.58
N ARG A 121 -14.05 26.49 -18.42
CA ARG A 121 -15.44 26.10 -18.11
C ARG A 121 -15.58 24.59 -17.87
N GLN A 122 -14.97 23.75 -18.70
CA GLN A 122 -15.01 22.29 -18.52
C GLN A 122 -14.39 21.87 -17.18
N GLY A 123 -13.28 22.49 -16.77
CA GLY A 123 -12.62 22.23 -15.48
C GLY A 123 -13.45 22.63 -14.25
N PHE A 124 -14.42 23.55 -14.38
CA PHE A 124 -15.31 23.97 -13.28
C PHE A 124 -16.74 23.40 -13.36
N VAL A 125 -17.15 22.89 -14.52
CA VAL A 125 -18.50 22.31 -14.72
C VAL A 125 -18.57 20.85 -14.29
N LEU A 126 -17.47 20.10 -14.39
CA LEU A 126 -17.44 18.71 -13.96
C LEU A 126 -17.22 18.62 -12.44
N PRO A 127 -17.97 17.75 -11.71
CA PRO A 127 -17.66 17.44 -10.32
C PRO A 127 -16.22 16.95 -10.21
N LYS A 128 -15.47 17.49 -9.25
CA LYS A 128 -14.11 17.01 -9.00
C LYS A 128 -14.20 15.55 -8.52
N PRO A 129 -13.46 14.61 -9.13
CA PRO A 129 -13.39 13.25 -8.65
C PRO A 129 -12.98 13.25 -7.18
N ASP A 130 -13.73 12.55 -6.34
CA ASP A 130 -13.35 12.39 -4.95
C ASP A 130 -12.02 11.61 -4.87
N LEU A 131 -11.13 12.06 -3.99
CA LEU A 131 -9.83 11.42 -3.79
C LEU A 131 -9.95 10.54 -2.53
N PRO A 132 -10.14 9.22 -2.69
CA PRO A 132 -10.24 8.32 -1.55
C PRO A 132 -8.92 8.29 -0.77
N LYS A 133 -8.98 7.80 0.47
CA LYS A 133 -7.77 7.56 1.28
C LYS A 133 -7.25 6.15 1.05
N CYS A 134 -5.93 5.98 1.15
CA CYS A 134 -5.29 4.66 1.12
C CYS A 134 -4.93 4.23 2.53
N ASP A 135 -5.60 3.21 3.07
CA ASP A 135 -5.35 2.67 4.41
C ASP A 135 -4.35 1.49 4.42
N GLY A 136 -4.06 0.94 3.24
CA GLY A 136 -3.23 -0.23 3.04
C GLY A 136 -4.00 -1.46 2.53
N ASN A 137 -5.32 -1.40 2.41
CA ASN A 137 -6.12 -2.48 1.82
C ASN A 137 -5.79 -2.64 0.32
N PRO A 138 -5.35 -3.83 -0.12
CA PRO A 138 -5.03 -4.07 -1.53
C PRO A 138 -6.17 -3.78 -2.51
N LEU A 139 -7.42 -4.02 -2.12
CA LEU A 139 -8.58 -3.80 -2.99
C LEU A 139 -8.85 -2.32 -3.25
N ASN A 140 -8.45 -1.44 -2.33
CA ASN A 140 -8.64 0.01 -2.46
C ASN A 140 -7.49 0.69 -3.21
N TYR A 141 -6.36 -0.01 -3.45
CA TYR A 141 -5.15 0.58 -4.00
C TYR A 141 -5.36 1.18 -5.39
N TRP A 142 -5.99 0.44 -6.31
CA TRP A 142 -6.17 0.89 -7.70
C TRP A 142 -7.05 2.12 -7.82
N GLY A 143 -8.18 2.13 -7.10
CA GLY A 143 -9.06 3.30 -7.05
C GLY A 143 -8.34 4.51 -6.49
N PHE A 144 -7.57 4.32 -5.42
CA PHE A 144 -6.75 5.38 -4.84
C PHE A 144 -5.71 5.94 -5.79
N ILE A 145 -4.82 5.09 -6.33
CA ILE A 145 -3.67 5.58 -7.10
C ILE A 145 -4.14 6.26 -8.39
N ARG A 146 -5.19 5.74 -9.03
CA ARG A 146 -5.77 6.34 -10.24
C ARG A 146 -6.41 7.69 -9.95
N SER A 147 -7.16 7.82 -8.84
CA SER A 147 -7.69 9.12 -8.42
C SER A 147 -6.59 10.09 -8.04
N PHE A 148 -5.52 9.62 -7.38
CA PHE A 148 -4.38 10.46 -7.00
C PHE A 148 -3.65 11.01 -8.23
N GLU A 149 -3.34 10.16 -9.20
CA GLU A 149 -2.71 10.52 -10.47
C GLU A 149 -3.55 11.58 -11.21
N ASN A 150 -4.86 11.35 -11.31
CA ASN A 150 -5.78 12.22 -12.05
C ASN A 150 -6.00 13.58 -11.37
N THR A 151 -6.09 13.61 -10.05
CA THR A 151 -6.51 14.80 -9.29
C THR A 151 -5.33 15.62 -8.80
N ILE A 152 -4.21 15.00 -8.45
CA ILE A 152 -3.05 15.68 -7.84
C ILE A 152 -1.87 15.69 -8.80
N GLU A 153 -1.37 14.52 -9.19
CA GLU A 153 -0.10 14.43 -9.93
C GLU A 153 -0.14 15.14 -11.28
N ARG A 154 -1.24 15.00 -12.03
CA ARG A 154 -1.41 15.72 -13.30
C ARG A 154 -1.52 17.23 -13.16
N ASN A 155 -1.88 17.73 -11.98
CA ASN A 155 -2.09 19.15 -11.71
C ASN A 155 -0.93 19.79 -10.95
N THR A 156 0.12 19.01 -10.63
CA THR A 156 1.21 19.42 -9.74
C THR A 156 2.56 19.15 -10.42
N PHE A 157 3.37 20.19 -10.61
CA PHE A 157 4.69 20.08 -11.27
C PHE A 157 5.85 19.92 -10.29
N ASN A 158 5.56 19.74 -8.99
CA ASN A 158 6.53 19.67 -7.92
C ASN A 158 6.44 18.32 -7.21
N GLU A 159 7.51 17.53 -7.24
CA GLU A 159 7.59 16.21 -6.63
C GLU A 159 7.45 16.27 -5.11
N ASN A 160 7.92 17.35 -4.47
CA ASN A 160 7.73 17.54 -3.03
C ASN A 160 6.24 17.69 -2.68
N GLU A 161 5.49 18.48 -3.45
CA GLU A 161 4.05 18.64 -3.25
C GLU A 161 3.32 17.31 -3.48
N ASN A 162 3.67 16.59 -4.56
CA ASN A 162 3.15 15.26 -4.82
C ASN A 162 3.42 14.30 -3.65
N LEU A 163 4.62 14.29 -3.08
CA LEU A 163 4.96 13.47 -1.92
C LEU A 163 4.17 13.87 -0.67
N MET A 164 4.04 15.17 -0.39
CA MET A 164 3.28 15.66 0.77
C MET A 164 1.79 15.31 0.67
N TYR A 165 1.19 15.47 -0.51
CA TYR A 165 -0.19 15.03 -0.74
C TYR A 165 -0.32 13.51 -0.63
N LEU A 166 0.61 12.75 -1.20
CA LEU A 166 0.59 11.29 -1.11
C LEU A 166 0.61 10.83 0.36
N LEU A 167 1.44 11.46 1.20
CA LEU A 167 1.48 11.23 2.65
C LEU A 167 0.17 11.61 3.34
N GLN A 168 -0.44 12.74 2.98
CA GLN A 168 -1.69 13.20 3.58
C GLN A 168 -2.87 12.24 3.31
N TYR A 169 -2.93 11.67 2.11
CA TYR A 169 -4.03 10.78 1.72
C TYR A 169 -3.77 9.31 2.04
N CYS A 170 -2.53 8.92 2.32
CA CYS A 170 -2.23 7.63 2.92
C CYS A 170 -2.48 7.69 4.44
N THR A 171 -3.17 6.68 4.96
CA THR A 171 -3.45 6.46 6.38
C THR A 171 -3.00 5.07 6.79
N GLY A 172 -3.08 4.75 8.10
CA GLY A 172 -2.83 3.39 8.59
C GLY A 172 -1.46 2.83 8.19
N GLU A 173 -1.46 1.61 7.65
CA GLU A 173 -0.25 0.91 7.23
C GLU A 173 0.38 1.54 5.98
N ALA A 174 -0.43 2.03 5.04
CA ALA A 174 0.07 2.69 3.84
C ALA A 174 0.94 3.91 4.22
N ASN A 175 0.47 4.76 5.15
CA ASN A 175 1.23 5.92 5.60
C ASN A 175 2.56 5.53 6.26
N LYS A 176 2.54 4.51 7.14
CA LYS A 176 3.73 4.04 7.85
C LYS A 176 4.83 3.60 6.88
N VAL A 177 4.44 2.94 5.79
CA VAL A 177 5.36 2.43 4.78
C VAL A 177 6.10 3.57 4.05
N ILE A 178 5.43 4.67 3.75
CA ILE A 178 6.01 5.76 2.93
C ILE A 178 6.51 6.95 3.73
N ARG A 179 6.25 7.02 5.04
CA ARG A 179 6.57 8.20 5.86
C ARG A 179 8.04 8.60 5.81
N SER A 180 8.94 7.63 5.80
CA SER A 180 10.39 7.88 5.76
C SER A 180 10.85 8.52 4.45
N CYS A 181 10.09 8.39 3.36
CA CYS A 181 10.41 9.00 2.07
C CYS A 181 10.44 10.53 2.13
N ALA A 182 9.77 11.15 3.11
CA ALA A 182 9.82 12.60 3.34
C ALA A 182 11.20 13.12 3.75
N MET A 183 12.12 12.23 4.15
CA MET A 183 13.49 12.59 4.56
C MET A 183 14.49 12.51 3.39
N MET A 184 14.04 12.04 2.22
CA MET A 184 14.85 11.91 1.02
C MET A 184 14.79 13.21 0.20
N ASP A 185 15.61 13.29 -0.85
CA ASP A 185 15.41 14.28 -1.90
C ASP A 185 13.96 14.20 -2.45
N PRO A 186 13.28 15.32 -2.76
CA PRO A 186 11.88 15.28 -3.20
C PRO A 186 11.57 14.35 -4.38
N ALA A 187 12.42 14.33 -5.41
CA ALA A 187 12.18 13.52 -6.60
C ALA A 187 12.38 12.03 -6.28
N GLU A 188 13.44 11.70 -5.54
CA GLU A 188 13.71 10.33 -5.10
C GLU A 188 12.66 9.84 -4.11
N GLY A 189 12.27 10.69 -3.15
CA GLY A 189 11.29 10.40 -2.12
C GLY A 189 9.92 10.10 -2.70
N TYR A 190 9.45 10.90 -3.66
CA TYR A 190 8.18 10.61 -4.34
C TYR A 190 8.22 9.28 -5.10
N LYS A 191 9.28 9.04 -5.87
CA LYS A 191 9.47 7.78 -6.61
C LYS A 191 9.54 6.57 -5.68
N ALA A 192 10.26 6.67 -4.56
CA ALA A 192 10.36 5.64 -3.55
C ALA A 192 9.00 5.36 -2.89
N ALA A 193 8.25 6.39 -2.52
CA ALA A 193 6.93 6.27 -1.93
C ALA A 193 5.95 5.54 -2.88
N ARG A 194 5.95 5.92 -4.17
CA ARG A 194 5.15 5.26 -5.22
C ARG A 194 5.48 3.78 -5.35
N LYS A 195 6.77 3.44 -5.40
CA LYS A 195 7.25 2.06 -5.47
C LYS A 195 6.80 1.25 -4.26
N LEU A 196 7.02 1.78 -3.06
CA LEU A 196 6.67 1.11 -1.81
C LEU A 196 5.16 0.88 -1.68
N LEU A 197 4.31 1.85 -2.06
CA LEU A 197 2.85 1.64 -2.08
C LEU A 197 2.45 0.54 -3.06
N LYS A 198 3.05 0.52 -4.25
CA LYS A 198 2.78 -0.54 -5.23
C LYS A 198 3.17 -1.92 -4.70
N GLU A 199 4.34 -2.06 -4.07
CA GLU A 199 4.79 -3.35 -3.52
C GLU A 199 3.99 -3.79 -2.28
N ARG A 200 3.63 -2.84 -1.41
CA ARG A 200 3.00 -3.15 -0.13
C ARG A 200 1.48 -3.29 -0.23
N CYS A 201 0.84 -2.44 -1.02
CA CYS A 201 -0.61 -2.36 -1.17
C CYS A 201 -1.06 -2.82 -2.57
N GLY A 202 -0.33 -2.42 -3.62
CA GLY A 202 -0.74 -2.63 -5.01
C GLY A 202 -0.24 -3.91 -5.70
N HIS A 203 0.38 -4.83 -4.96
CA HIS A 203 1.02 -5.98 -5.58
C HIS A 203 -0.06 -6.93 -6.14
N PRO A 204 -0.02 -7.33 -7.43
CA PRO A 204 -1.08 -8.14 -8.06
C PRO A 204 -1.49 -9.36 -7.24
N TYR A 205 -0.50 -10.16 -6.80
CA TYR A 205 -0.75 -11.29 -5.90
C TYR A 205 -1.52 -10.92 -4.61
N LYS A 206 -1.20 -9.81 -3.94
CA LYS A 206 -1.91 -9.40 -2.71
C LYS A 206 -3.35 -9.02 -2.99
N ILE A 207 -3.58 -8.34 -4.12
CA ILE A 207 -4.92 -7.97 -4.58
C ILE A 207 -5.71 -9.25 -4.88
N ALA A 208 -5.14 -10.17 -5.65
CA ALA A 208 -5.74 -11.46 -5.98
C ALA A 208 -6.12 -12.23 -4.71
N MET A 209 -5.19 -12.40 -3.76
CA MET A 209 -5.45 -13.11 -2.51
C MET A 209 -6.50 -12.42 -1.64
N SER A 210 -6.53 -11.08 -1.61
CA SER A 210 -7.57 -10.34 -0.89
C SER A 210 -8.95 -10.53 -1.51
N CYS A 211 -9.02 -10.48 -2.84
CA CYS A 211 -10.22 -10.71 -3.63
C CYS A 211 -10.79 -12.12 -3.40
N ILE A 212 -9.94 -13.14 -3.61
CA ILE A 212 -10.30 -14.54 -3.41
C ILE A 212 -10.78 -14.75 -1.98
N ARG A 213 -10.03 -14.23 -0.98
CA ARG A 213 -10.41 -14.36 0.43
C ARG A 213 -11.82 -13.83 0.70
N ASN A 214 -12.21 -12.72 0.10
CA ASN A 214 -13.54 -12.14 0.29
C ASN A 214 -14.68 -13.04 -0.22
N VAL A 215 -14.43 -13.83 -1.28
CA VAL A 215 -15.44 -14.74 -1.84
C VAL A 215 -15.39 -16.13 -1.19
N ILE A 216 -14.23 -16.64 -0.79
CA ILE A 216 -14.12 -17.98 -0.15
C ILE A 216 -14.41 -17.95 1.35
N ASN A 217 -14.18 -16.83 2.05
CA ASN A 217 -14.38 -16.72 3.48
C ASN A 217 -15.66 -15.92 3.76
N GLY A 218 -16.51 -16.41 4.66
CA GLY A 218 -17.67 -15.68 5.11
C GLY A 218 -18.73 -16.60 5.70
N VAL A 219 -19.78 -15.99 6.25
CA VAL A 219 -20.92 -16.73 6.77
C VAL A 219 -21.71 -17.34 5.61
N GLN A 220 -22.31 -18.49 5.85
CA GLN A 220 -23.26 -19.07 4.93
C GLN A 220 -24.45 -18.13 4.72
N ILE A 221 -24.78 -17.89 3.46
CA ILE A 221 -25.89 -17.04 3.05
C ILE A 221 -27.19 -17.82 3.28
N LYS A 222 -28.17 -17.16 3.89
CA LYS A 222 -29.46 -17.79 4.18
C LYS A 222 -30.34 -17.81 2.93
N ALA A 223 -31.17 -18.85 2.82
CA ALA A 223 -32.13 -18.95 1.71
C ALA A 223 -33.14 -17.79 1.68
N SER A 224 -33.48 -17.22 2.84
CA SER A 224 -34.41 -16.11 2.99
C SER A 224 -33.77 -14.73 2.80
N ASP A 225 -32.44 -14.64 2.68
CA ASP A 225 -31.70 -13.38 2.60
C ASP A 225 -31.40 -13.03 1.14
N SER A 226 -32.40 -12.50 0.44
CA SER A 226 -32.26 -12.10 -0.97
C SER A 226 -31.21 -10.99 -1.17
N ALA A 227 -31.11 -10.05 -0.23
CA ALA A 227 -30.12 -8.98 -0.29
C ALA A 227 -28.69 -9.54 -0.13
N GLY A 228 -28.47 -10.46 0.81
CA GLY A 228 -27.18 -11.13 0.98
C GLY A 228 -26.80 -12.02 -0.20
N GLN A 229 -27.78 -12.66 -0.86
CA GLN A 229 -27.54 -13.43 -2.08
C GLN A 229 -27.11 -12.54 -3.25
N LEU A 230 -27.79 -11.40 -3.46
CA LEU A 230 -27.42 -10.45 -4.50
C LEU A 230 -26.04 -9.84 -4.25
N ALA A 231 -25.78 -9.38 -3.01
CA ALA A 231 -24.48 -8.82 -2.65
C ALA A 231 -23.34 -9.83 -2.83
N PHE A 232 -23.59 -11.13 -2.61
CA PHE A 232 -22.59 -12.16 -2.87
C PHE A 232 -22.37 -12.42 -4.37
N ALA A 233 -23.43 -12.38 -5.18
CA ALA A 233 -23.29 -12.45 -6.63
C ALA A 233 -22.47 -11.27 -7.17
N ASP A 234 -22.72 -10.05 -6.67
CA ASP A 234 -21.94 -8.86 -7.01
C ASP A 234 -20.47 -9.02 -6.62
N GLN A 235 -20.19 -9.57 -5.43
CA GLN A 235 -18.82 -9.87 -4.98
C GLN A 235 -18.11 -10.89 -5.88
N LEU A 236 -18.82 -11.90 -6.39
CA LEU A 236 -18.26 -12.89 -7.31
C LEU A 236 -17.90 -12.24 -8.66
N MET A 237 -18.80 -11.42 -9.22
CA MET A 237 -18.56 -10.70 -10.47
C MET A 237 -17.42 -9.67 -10.34
N GLU A 238 -17.40 -8.93 -9.23
CA GLU A 238 -16.30 -8.02 -8.91
C GLU A 238 -14.99 -8.80 -8.83
N CYS A 239 -14.99 -9.97 -8.19
CA CYS A 239 -13.76 -10.71 -8.04
C CYS A 239 -13.25 -11.32 -9.34
N GLU A 240 -14.13 -11.85 -10.19
CA GLU A 240 -13.79 -12.26 -11.55
C GLU A 240 -13.17 -11.10 -12.35
N THR A 241 -13.82 -9.94 -12.34
CA THR A 241 -13.35 -8.74 -13.06
C THR A 241 -11.97 -8.30 -12.59
N ILE A 242 -11.75 -8.27 -11.27
CA ILE A 242 -10.45 -7.89 -10.69
C ILE A 242 -9.38 -8.90 -11.07
N LEU A 243 -9.65 -10.20 -10.91
CA LEU A 243 -8.67 -11.26 -11.17
C LEU A 243 -8.28 -11.36 -12.64
N ASP A 244 -9.25 -11.21 -13.55
CA ASP A 244 -8.99 -11.15 -14.99
C ASP A 244 -8.10 -9.96 -15.35
N ALA A 245 -8.43 -8.77 -14.84
CA ALA A 245 -7.67 -7.54 -15.12
C ALA A 245 -6.20 -7.59 -14.64
N ILE A 246 -5.88 -8.42 -13.63
CA ILE A 246 -4.51 -8.58 -13.12
C ILE A 246 -3.83 -9.89 -13.56
N GLY A 247 -4.51 -10.74 -14.33
CA GLY A 247 -3.97 -12.02 -14.83
C GLY A 247 -3.89 -13.13 -13.78
N TYR A 248 -4.80 -13.16 -12.81
CA TYR A 248 -4.86 -14.15 -11.72
C TYR A 248 -6.18 -14.96 -11.73
N LEU A 249 -6.87 -15.05 -12.87
CA LEU A 249 -8.16 -15.75 -12.95
C LEU A 249 -8.03 -17.25 -12.61
N ASP A 250 -6.94 -17.89 -13.04
CA ASP A 250 -6.70 -19.32 -12.75
C ASP A 250 -6.57 -19.61 -11.27
N GLU A 251 -6.16 -18.62 -10.46
CA GLU A 251 -6.06 -18.81 -9.02
C GLU A 251 -7.41 -19.15 -8.39
N VAL A 252 -8.51 -18.50 -8.77
CA VAL A 252 -9.81 -18.81 -8.16
C VAL A 252 -10.37 -20.16 -8.62
N ASN A 253 -9.92 -20.66 -9.77
CA ASN A 253 -10.41 -21.89 -10.41
C ASN A 253 -9.89 -23.21 -9.78
N SER A 254 -9.28 -23.16 -8.60
CA SER A 254 -8.91 -24.38 -7.87
C SER A 254 -10.14 -25.06 -7.24
N SER A 255 -10.18 -26.39 -7.24
CA SER A 255 -11.28 -27.17 -6.66
C SER A 255 -11.57 -26.83 -5.19
N ASP A 256 -10.55 -26.57 -4.37
CA ASP A 256 -10.72 -26.16 -2.97
C ASP A 256 -11.43 -24.80 -2.84
N LYS A 257 -11.00 -23.80 -3.62
CA LYS A 257 -11.58 -22.45 -3.58
C LYS A 257 -13.01 -22.45 -4.09
N LEU A 258 -13.28 -23.12 -5.22
CA LEU A 258 -14.64 -23.26 -5.76
C LEU A 258 -15.56 -23.97 -4.77
N ARG A 259 -15.10 -25.06 -4.13
CA ARG A 259 -15.86 -25.72 -3.07
C ARG A 259 -16.24 -24.76 -1.94
N ARG A 260 -15.30 -23.93 -1.45
CA ARG A 260 -15.58 -22.96 -0.38
C ARG A 260 -16.57 -21.89 -0.79
N VAL A 261 -16.52 -21.42 -2.05
CA VAL A 261 -17.53 -20.50 -2.60
C VAL A 261 -18.91 -21.17 -2.56
N VAL A 262 -19.03 -22.40 -3.06
CA VAL A 262 -20.29 -23.16 -3.06
C VAL A 262 -20.77 -23.43 -1.64
N GLU A 263 -19.88 -23.67 -0.68
CA GLU A 263 -20.24 -23.90 0.72
C GLU A 263 -20.98 -22.72 1.36
N ARG A 264 -20.71 -21.49 0.92
CA ARG A 264 -21.40 -20.28 1.36
C ARG A 264 -22.82 -20.15 0.83
N LEU A 265 -23.18 -20.86 -0.24
CA LEU A 265 -24.52 -20.78 -0.82
C LEU A 265 -25.59 -21.50 0.04
N PRO A 266 -26.87 -21.11 -0.08
CA PRO A 266 -27.99 -21.92 0.42
C PRO A 266 -28.10 -23.27 -0.31
N TYR A 267 -28.65 -24.28 0.37
CA TYR A 267 -28.75 -25.65 -0.16
C TYR A 267 -29.35 -25.74 -1.58
N HIS A 268 -30.47 -25.07 -1.84
CA HIS A 268 -31.14 -25.12 -3.14
C HIS A 268 -30.29 -24.53 -4.27
N MET A 269 -29.39 -23.59 -3.98
CA MET A 269 -28.45 -23.05 -4.97
C MET A 269 -27.26 -23.99 -5.18
N LYS A 270 -26.80 -24.69 -4.14
CA LYS A 270 -25.76 -25.74 -4.28
C LYS A 270 -26.23 -26.85 -5.20
N SER A 271 -27.47 -27.30 -5.07
CA SER A 271 -28.06 -28.31 -5.96
C SER A 271 -28.05 -27.85 -7.43
N LYS A 272 -28.53 -26.63 -7.70
CA LYS A 272 -28.52 -26.06 -9.05
C LYS A 272 -27.10 -25.88 -9.61
N TRP A 273 -26.16 -25.46 -8.78
CA TRP A 273 -24.77 -25.34 -9.18
C TRP A 273 -24.19 -26.71 -9.57
N LEU A 274 -24.49 -27.76 -8.80
CA LEU A 274 -24.04 -29.12 -9.08
C LEU A 274 -24.63 -29.65 -10.39
N GLU A 275 -25.93 -29.45 -10.61
CA GLU A 275 -26.61 -29.79 -11.88
C GLU A 275 -25.88 -29.13 -13.06
N ARG A 276 -25.60 -27.82 -12.96
CA ARG A 276 -24.90 -27.09 -14.02
C ARG A 276 -23.46 -27.54 -14.21
N ALA A 277 -22.75 -27.84 -13.13
CA ALA A 277 -21.37 -28.34 -13.20
C ALA A 277 -21.31 -29.71 -13.88
N GLN A 278 -22.29 -30.58 -13.63
CA GLN A 278 -22.39 -31.90 -14.28
C GLN A 278 -22.68 -31.80 -15.79
N GLU A 279 -23.40 -30.78 -16.25
CA GLU A 279 -23.64 -30.53 -17.68
C GLU A 279 -22.39 -30.08 -18.45
N LEU A 280 -21.38 -29.57 -17.74
CA LEU A 280 -20.15 -29.03 -18.32
C LEU A 280 -18.96 -30.01 -18.28
N LEU A 281 -19.14 -31.16 -17.61
CA LEU A 281 -18.18 -32.26 -17.52
C LEU A 281 -18.45 -33.31 -18.60
#